data_AF-A0A0F5IX42-F1
#
_entry.id   AF-A0A0F5IX42-F1
#
_cell.length_a   1.000
_cell.length_b   1.000
_cell.length_c   1.000
_cell.angle_alpha   90.00
_cell.angle_beta   90.00
_cell.angle_gamma   90.00
#
_symmetry.space_group_name_H-M   'P 1'
#
loop_
_entity.id
_entity.type
_entity.pdbx_description
1 polymer ?
#
loop_
_entity_poly.entity_id
_entity_poly.type
_entity_poly.pdbx_seq_one_letter_code
_entity_poly.pdbx_strand_id
1 'polypeptide(L)'
;MTNRKKNIEFGIVLSLVLVIVSAYCQITSTIPVIIALAITLLAPGIYTPFTWCWFRLGDLFGLVVTHCILFLLFFGVITPIGILRRLMKKDPFHLRQFGKGSDSTFIKQEKKFNIQDLDKQY
;
A
#
# COMPACT_ATOMS: atom_id res chain seq x y z
N MET A 1 17.22 -12.97 -15.97
CA MET A 1 16.40 -13.84 -16.87
C MET A 1 14.94 -13.39 -16.81
N THR A 2 14.54 -12.51 -17.72
CA THR A 2 13.14 -12.04 -17.82
C THR A 2 12.30 -13.18 -18.38
N ASN A 3 11.30 -13.63 -17.63
CA ASN A 3 10.47 -14.78 -18.00
C ASN A 3 9.69 -14.49 -19.28
N ARG A 4 9.66 -15.44 -20.24
CA ARG A 4 8.90 -15.31 -21.50
C ARG A 4 7.44 -14.90 -21.28
N LYS A 5 6.82 -15.36 -20.19
CA LYS A 5 5.46 -15.01 -19.77
C LYS A 5 5.27 -13.50 -19.54
N LYS A 6 6.22 -12.84 -18.86
CA LYS A 6 6.16 -11.39 -18.58
C LYS A 6 6.21 -10.55 -19.86
N ASN A 7 6.98 -10.99 -20.86
CA ASN A 7 7.06 -10.29 -22.15
C ASN A 7 5.75 -10.42 -22.94
N ILE A 8 5.08 -11.58 -22.86
CA ILE A 8 3.78 -11.80 -23.50
C ILE A 8 2.69 -10.97 -22.83
N GLU A 9 2.64 -10.95 -21.49
CA GLU A 9 1.70 -10.11 -20.72
C GLU A 9 1.88 -8.63 -21.07
N PHE A 10 3.12 -8.15 -21.10
CA PHE A 10 3.42 -6.78 -21.49
C PHE A 10 2.98 -6.48 -22.94
N GLY A 11 3.24 -7.41 -23.86
CA GLY A 11 2.82 -7.31 -25.25
C GLY A 11 1.30 -7.22 -25.43
N ILE A 12 0.54 -8.02 -24.67
CA ILE A 12 -0.93 -7.98 -24.68
C ILE A 12 -1.43 -6.61 -24.19
N VAL A 13 -0.87 -6.09 -23.10
CA VAL A 13 -1.25 -4.77 -22.56
C VAL A 13 -0.92 -3.66 -23.57
N LEU A 14 0.25 -3.70 -24.19
CA LEU A 14 0.65 -2.72 -25.20
C LEU A 14 -0.29 -2.75 -26.42
N SER A 15 -0.64 -3.95 -26.90
CA SER A 15 -1.59 -4.13 -27.98
C SER A 15 -2.98 -3.59 -27.61
N LEU A 16 -3.44 -3.83 -26.38
CA LEU A 16 -4.73 -3.31 -25.90
C LEU A 16 -4.73 -1.78 -25.88
N VAL A 17 -3.67 -1.16 -25.35
CA VAL A 17 -3.53 0.30 -25.31
C VAL A 17 -3.52 0.88 -26.73
N LEU A 18 -2.82 0.24 -27.67
CA LEU A 18 -2.83 0.66 -29.08
C LEU A 18 -4.22 0.59 -29.71
N VAL A 19 -5.02 -0.43 -29.40
CA VAL A 19 -6.42 -0.52 -29.86
C VAL A 19 -7.26 0.62 -29.30
N ILE A 20 -7.11 0.92 -28.01
CA ILE A 20 -7.84 2.02 -27.35
C ILE A 20 -7.45 3.38 -27.97
N VAL A 21 -6.15 3.61 -28.18
CA VAL A 21 -5.64 4.83 -28.81
C VAL A 21 -6.11 4.95 -30.27
N SER A 22 -6.08 3.85 -31.03
CA SER A 22 -6.59 3.81 -32.41
C SER A 22 -8.08 4.14 -32.47
N ALA A 23 -8.88 3.63 -31.53
CA ALA A 23 -10.30 3.93 -31.44
C ALA A 23 -10.56 5.41 -31.09
N TYR A 24 -9.74 5.99 -30.21
CA TYR A 24 -9.87 7.39 -29.79
C TYR A 24 -9.43 8.38 -30.89
N CYS A 25 -8.45 8.01 -31.70
CA CYS A 25 -7.86 8.90 -32.72
C CYS A 25 -8.60 8.88 -34.08
N GLN A 26 -9.63 8.04 -34.26
CA GLN A 26 -10.41 7.92 -35.51
C GLN A 26 -9.58 7.69 -36.79
N ILE A 27 -8.37 7.15 -36.65
CA ILE A 27 -7.51 6.80 -37.78
C ILE A 27 -8.03 5.48 -38.39
N THR A 28 -8.58 5.54 -39.59
CA THR A 28 -9.13 4.39 -40.34
C THR A 28 -8.08 3.33 -40.70
N SER A 29 -6.78 3.65 -40.57
CA SER A 29 -5.71 2.69 -40.85
C SER A 29 -5.56 1.70 -39.70
N THR A 30 -6.10 0.49 -39.86
CA THR A 30 -5.95 -0.67 -38.95
C THR A 30 -4.55 -1.31 -39.04
N ILE A 31 -3.76 -0.91 -40.04
CA ILE A 31 -2.43 -1.45 -40.38
C ILE A 31 -1.41 -1.37 -39.22
N PRO A 32 -1.20 -0.22 -38.52
CA PRO A 32 -0.23 -0.14 -37.43
C PRO A 32 -0.58 -1.03 -36.23
N VAL A 33 -1.88 -1.28 -35.97
CA VAL A 33 -2.33 -2.17 -34.89
C VAL A 33 -1.98 -3.63 -35.22
N ILE A 34 -2.22 -4.05 -36.46
CA ILE A 34 -1.88 -5.40 -36.94
C ILE A 34 -0.37 -5.62 -36.93
N ILE A 35 0.41 -4.63 -37.35
CA ILE A 35 1.88 -4.67 -37.33
C ILE A 35 2.37 -4.75 -35.87
N ALA A 36 1.82 -3.96 -34.96
CA ALA A 36 2.20 -4.02 -33.55
C ALA A 36 1.85 -5.38 -32.90
N LEU A 37 0.68 -5.96 -33.22
CA LEU A 37 0.31 -7.31 -32.80
C LEU A 37 1.25 -8.38 -33.37
N ALA A 38 1.58 -8.27 -34.66
CA ALA A 38 2.49 -9.19 -35.33
C ALA A 38 3.89 -9.14 -34.70
N ILE A 39 4.42 -7.94 -34.44
CA ILE A 39 5.73 -7.76 -33.78
C ILE A 39 5.70 -8.31 -32.35
N THR A 40 4.60 -8.09 -31.63
CA THR A 40 4.37 -8.64 -30.29
C THR A 40 4.41 -10.17 -30.28
N LEU A 41 3.81 -10.82 -31.27
CA LEU A 41 3.72 -12.28 -31.35
C LEU A 41 4.97 -12.94 -31.92
N LEU A 42 5.59 -12.32 -32.93
CA LEU A 42 6.73 -12.87 -33.68
C LEU A 42 8.07 -12.63 -32.99
N ALA A 43 8.23 -11.52 -32.27
CA ALA A 43 9.50 -11.15 -31.65
C ALA A 43 9.33 -10.54 -30.25
N PRO A 44 8.84 -11.30 -29.25
CA PRO A 44 8.74 -10.83 -27.86
C PRO A 44 10.11 -10.49 -27.24
N GLY A 45 11.20 -10.92 -27.88
CA GLY A 45 12.58 -10.60 -27.49
C GLY A 45 12.93 -9.12 -27.63
N ILE A 46 12.36 -8.39 -28.60
CA ILE A 46 12.62 -6.95 -28.79
C ILE A 46 12.04 -6.10 -27.65
N TYR A 47 10.97 -6.58 -27.03
CA TYR A 47 10.38 -5.92 -25.87
C TYR A 47 11.16 -6.18 -24.58
N THR A 48 12.12 -7.11 -24.55
CA THR A 48 12.84 -7.46 -23.31
C THR A 48 13.51 -6.30 -22.58
N PRO A 49 14.27 -5.37 -23.22
CA PRO A 49 14.86 -4.23 -22.51
C PRO A 49 13.78 -3.24 -22.03
N PHE A 50 12.71 -3.06 -22.81
CA PHE A 50 11.63 -2.13 -22.50
C PHE A 50 10.77 -2.63 -21.35
N THR A 51 10.36 -3.90 -21.40
CA THR A 51 9.64 -4.60 -20.34
C THR A 51 10.45 -4.60 -19.04
N TRP A 52 11.76 -4.81 -19.10
CA TRP A 52 12.62 -4.71 -17.91
C TRP A 52 12.62 -3.30 -17.31
N CYS A 53 12.75 -2.26 -18.13
CA CYS A 53 12.69 -0.87 -17.66
C CYS A 53 11.31 -0.55 -17.06
N TRP A 54 10.23 -0.91 -17.76
CA TRP A 54 8.85 -0.69 -17.33
C TRP A 54 8.53 -1.35 -15.99
N PHE A 55 8.87 -2.63 -15.84
CA PHE A 55 8.67 -3.34 -14.57
C PHE A 55 9.54 -2.77 -13.45
N ARG A 56 10.79 -2.39 -13.74
CA ARG A 56 11.68 -1.80 -12.72
C ARG A 56 11.18 -0.43 -12.24
N LEU A 57 10.61 0.37 -13.14
CA LEU A 57 9.90 1.59 -12.78
C LEU A 57 8.67 1.27 -11.93
N GLY A 58 7.85 0.30 -12.34
CA GLY A 58 6.69 -0.16 -11.56
C GLY A 58 7.05 -0.62 -10.15
N ASP A 59 8.13 -1.38 -10.00
CA ASP A 59 8.63 -1.85 -8.70
C ASP A 59 9.09 -0.67 -7.82
N LEU A 60 9.80 0.31 -8.42
CA LEU A 60 10.23 1.52 -7.72
C LEU A 60 9.02 2.34 -7.25
N PHE A 61 8.03 2.53 -8.12
CA PHE A 61 6.77 3.17 -7.75
C PHE A 61 6.03 2.40 -6.67
N GLY A 62 6.01 1.06 -6.73
CA GLY A 62 5.40 0.23 -5.69
C GLY A 62 6.01 0.51 -4.32
N LEU A 63 7.35 0.53 -4.23
CA LEU A 63 8.05 0.88 -2.99
C LEU A 63 7.73 2.29 -2.51
N VAL A 64 7.78 3.28 -3.40
CA VAL A 64 7.49 4.68 -3.06
C VAL A 64 6.04 4.84 -2.61
N VAL A 65 5.09 4.25 -3.31
CA VAL A 65 3.65 4.33 -3.01
C VAL A 65 3.34 3.69 -1.67
N THR A 66 3.93 2.54 -1.32
CA THR A 66 3.75 1.93 0.00
C THR A 66 4.20 2.88 1.12
N HIS A 67 5.37 3.50 0.99
CA HIS A 67 5.86 4.45 1.99
C HIS A 67 5.02 5.74 2.02
N CYS A 68 4.61 6.25 0.87
CA CYS A 68 3.76 7.43 0.75
C CYS A 68 2.39 7.22 1.38
N ILE A 69 1.75 6.07 1.15
CA ILE A 69 0.45 5.73 1.77
C ILE A 69 0.60 5.65 3.28
N LEU A 70 1.64 4.98 3.78
CA LEU A 70 1.88 4.88 5.22
C LEU A 70 2.13 6.25 5.85
N PHE A 71 2.95 7.09 5.21
CA PHE A 71 3.20 8.46 5.63
C PHE A 71 1.92 9.29 5.64
N LEU A 72 1.13 9.24 4.57
CA LEU A 72 -0.11 9.98 4.45
C LEU A 72 -1.15 9.53 5.49
N LEU A 73 -1.26 8.22 5.74
CA LEU A 73 -2.16 7.68 6.75
C LEU A 73 -1.71 8.09 8.16
N PHE A 74 -0.41 8.01 8.44
CA PHE A 74 0.13 8.40 9.73
C PHE A 74 -0.04 9.89 10.00
N PHE A 75 0.36 10.75 9.08
CA PHE A 75 0.28 12.21 9.27
C PHE A 75 -1.13 12.76 9.05
N GLY A 76 -1.91 12.17 8.15
CA GLY A 76 -3.27 12.62 7.82
C GLY A 76 -4.34 12.10 8.78
N VAL A 77 -4.17 10.91 9.38
CA VAL A 77 -5.20 10.29 10.24
C VAL A 77 -4.69 10.08 11.66
N ILE A 78 -3.60 9.33 11.84
CA ILE A 78 -3.15 8.90 13.17
C ILE A 78 -2.66 10.11 14.00
N THR A 79 -1.86 10.98 13.40
CA THR A 79 -1.27 12.16 14.04
C THR A 79 -2.33 13.14 14.53
N PRO A 80 -3.33 13.56 13.72
CA PRO A 80 -4.38 14.46 14.21
C PRO A 80 -5.24 13.80 15.30
N ILE A 81 -5.48 12.48 15.25
CA ILE A 81 -6.15 11.78 16.36
C ILE A 81 -5.32 11.88 17.65
N GLY A 82 -4.00 11.69 17.56
CA GLY A 82 -3.09 11.85 18.70
C GLY A 82 -3.05 13.27 19.25
N ILE A 83 -3.02 14.27 18.37
CA ILE A 83 -3.07 15.70 18.71
C ILE A 83 -4.41 16.02 19.39
N LEU A 84 -5.53 15.59 18.79
CA LEU A 84 -6.86 15.80 19.35
C LEU A 84 -6.98 15.19 20.75
N ARG A 85 -6.49 13.96 20.93
CA ARG A 85 -6.42 13.29 22.24
C ARG A 85 -5.58 14.08 23.25
N ARG A 86 -4.45 14.65 22.81
CA ARG A 86 -3.57 15.49 23.63
C ARG A 86 -4.26 16.80 24.05
N LEU A 87 -5.01 17.44 23.15
CA LEU A 87 -5.81 18.62 23.48
C LEU A 87 -6.95 18.31 24.46
N MET A 88 -7.61 17.15 24.31
CA MET A 88 -8.67 16.70 25.21
C MET A 88 -8.19 16.36 26.63
N LYS A 89 -6.88 16.51 26.93
CA LYS A 89 -6.25 16.21 28.23
C LYS A 89 -6.56 14.82 28.80
N LYS A 90 -7.05 13.88 27.97
CA LYS A 90 -7.19 12.49 28.34
C LYS A 90 -5.78 11.90 28.41
N ASP A 91 -5.27 11.78 29.64
CA ASP A 91 -4.01 11.12 29.96
C ASP A 91 -4.35 9.70 30.47
N PRO A 92 -4.60 8.72 29.57
CA PRO A 92 -5.03 7.38 29.98
C PRO A 92 -4.00 6.64 30.83
N PHE A 93 -2.74 7.08 30.83
CA PHE A 93 -1.65 6.45 31.58
C PHE A 93 -1.14 7.30 32.75
N HIS A 94 -1.80 8.43 33.06
CA HIS A 94 -1.35 9.37 34.10
C HIS A 94 0.15 9.69 34.02
N LEU A 95 0.73 9.73 32.81
CA LEU A 95 2.17 9.86 32.58
C LEU A 95 2.73 11.17 33.15
N ARG A 96 1.89 12.20 33.27
CA ARG A 96 2.28 13.48 33.88
C ARG A 96 2.53 13.40 35.40
N GLN A 97 1.97 12.38 36.06
CA GLN A 97 2.04 12.17 37.50
C GLN A 97 3.14 11.17 37.87
N PHE A 98 3.62 10.40 36.89
CA PHE A 98 4.69 9.42 37.06
C PHE A 98 6.01 10.09 37.47
N GLY A 99 6.45 9.87 38.72
CA GLY A 99 7.72 10.35 39.25
C GLY A 99 7.73 11.79 39.78
N LYS A 100 6.60 12.50 39.80
CA LYS A 100 6.51 13.88 40.36
C LYS A 100 6.01 13.95 41.80
N GLY A 101 5.66 12.82 42.42
CA GLY A 101 5.21 12.75 43.81
C GLY A 101 5.47 11.39 44.44
N SER A 102 5.24 11.28 45.76
CA SER A 102 5.39 10.05 46.54
C SER A 102 4.20 9.08 46.41
N ASP A 103 3.14 9.49 45.68
CA ASP A 103 1.94 8.68 45.47
C ASP A 103 2.06 7.77 44.25
N SER A 104 1.50 6.56 44.40
CA SER A 104 1.50 5.53 43.37
C SER A 104 0.52 5.89 42.24
N THR A 105 0.99 5.85 40.99
CA THR A 105 0.13 6.02 39.79
C THR A 105 -0.73 4.80 39.48
N PHE A 106 -0.57 3.71 40.24
CA PHE A 106 -1.39 2.52 40.09
C PHE A 106 -2.81 2.78 40.62
N ILE A 107 -3.81 2.46 39.81
CA ILE A 107 -5.20 2.47 40.23
C ILE A 107 -5.39 1.33 41.25
N LYS A 108 -5.77 1.67 42.49
CA LYS A 108 -6.17 0.66 43.49
C LYS A 108 -7.40 -0.08 42.98
N GLN A 109 -7.24 -1.35 42.64
CA GLN A 109 -8.37 -2.22 42.34
C GLN A 109 -9.03 -2.64 43.65
N GLU A 110 -10.17 -2.04 43.97
CA GLU A 110 -11.00 -2.45 45.12
C GLU A 110 -11.94 -3.62 44.77
N LYS A 111 -11.49 -4.53 43.90
CA LYS A 111 -12.27 -5.73 43.61
C LYS A 111 -12.21 -6.63 44.84
N LYS A 112 -13.31 -6.74 45.58
CA LYS A 112 -13.48 -7.76 46.61
C LYS A 112 -13.53 -9.12 45.92
N PHE A 113 -12.41 -9.83 45.92
CA PHE A 113 -12.34 -11.18 45.37
C PHE A 113 -13.32 -12.09 46.12
N ASN A 114 -14.21 -12.74 45.37
CA ASN A 114 -15.11 -13.77 45.88
C ASN A 114 -14.61 -15.15 45.43
N ILE A 115 -14.95 -16.20 46.17
CA ILE A 115 -14.52 -17.58 45.91
C ILE A 115 -14.95 -18.03 44.50
N GLN A 116 -16.10 -17.54 44.03
CA GLN A 116 -16.65 -17.80 42.69
C GLN A 116 -15.83 -17.20 41.52
N ASP A 117 -14.96 -16.22 41.78
CA ASP A 117 -14.06 -15.65 40.76
C ASP A 117 -12.84 -16.57 40.51
N LEU A 118 -12.49 -17.44 41.46
CA LEU A 118 -11.35 -18.37 41.37
C LEU A 118 -11.65 -19.52 40.41
N ASP A 119 -12.91 -19.95 40.34
CA ASP A 119 -13.34 -21.05 39.47
C ASP A 119 -13.31 -20.70 37.97
N LYS A 120 -13.16 -19.40 37.63
CA LYS A 120 -13.08 -18.90 36.25
C LYS A 120 -11.65 -18.71 35.72
N GLN A 121 -10.63 -19.15 36.46
CA GLN A 121 -9.22 -19.02 36.04
C GLN A 121 -8.74 -20.11 35.09
N TYR A 122 -9.51 -21.18 34.90
CA TYR A 122 -9.25 -22.28 33.95
C TYR A 122 -10.37 -22.37 32.93
#